data_AF-A0A7W2DA29-F1
#
_entry.id   AF-A0A7W2DA29-F1
#
_cell.length_a   1.000
_cell.length_b   1.000
_cell.length_c   1.000
_cell.angle_alpha   90.00
_cell.angle_beta   90.00
_cell.angle_gamma   90.00
#
_symmetry.space_group_name_H-M   'P 1'
#
loop_
_entity.id
_entity.type
_entity.pdbx_description
1 polymer ?
#
loop_
_entity_poly.entity_id
_entity_poly.type
_entity_poly.pdbx_seq_one_letter_code
_entity_poly.pdbx_strand_id
1 'polypeptide(L)'
;REHTYAEIKARWGLGAQAAQHVIKKVCDAYATLKANLKAGNLGKPGSKRYRRAVEKPIAFRAQGAQPYDDRMLSWQIGERRVSIWTVHGRVKNVAFTASPEQLATLALYRKGESDLVCRDGM
;
A
#
# COMPACT_ATOMS: atom_id res chain seq x y z
N ARG A 1 17.28 -5.15 1.35
CA ARG A 1 15.96 -5.83 1.43
C ARG A 1 16.02 -7.05 2.36
N GLU A 2 17.05 -7.88 2.25
CA GLU A 2 17.15 -9.17 2.98
C GLU A 2 17.15 -9.02 4.51
N HIS A 3 17.95 -8.10 5.06
CA HIS A 3 18.09 -7.92 6.51
C HIS A 3 16.82 -7.47 7.23
N THR A 4 15.86 -6.83 6.53
CA THR A 4 14.66 -6.25 7.15
C THR A 4 13.40 -7.09 6.90
N TYR A 5 13.42 -7.99 5.91
CA TYR A 5 12.24 -8.76 5.53
C TYR A 5 11.77 -9.71 6.63
N ALA A 6 12.69 -10.50 7.20
CA ALA A 6 12.35 -11.47 8.24
C ALA A 6 11.79 -10.78 9.49
N GLU A 7 12.42 -9.69 9.92
CA GLU A 7 11.99 -8.91 11.08
C GLU A 7 10.61 -8.29 10.85
N ILE A 8 10.38 -7.63 9.72
CA ILE A 8 9.09 -6.99 9.40
C ILE A 8 7.97 -8.02 9.35
N LYS A 9 8.23 -9.17 8.72
CA LYS A 9 7.26 -10.26 8.62
C LYS A 9 6.90 -10.80 10.00
N ALA A 10 7.89 -11.09 10.83
CA ALA A 10 7.69 -11.66 12.17
C ALA A 10 7.02 -10.66 13.13
N ARG A 11 7.48 -9.41 13.13
CA ARG A 11 7.01 -8.39 14.06
C ARG A 11 5.57 -7.94 13.78
N TRP A 12 5.17 -7.86 12.52
CA TRP A 12 3.90 -7.25 12.10
C TRP A 12 2.91 -8.23 11.47
N GLY A 13 3.21 -9.53 11.48
CA GLY A 13 2.31 -10.57 10.94
C GLY A 13 2.04 -10.45 9.44
N LEU A 14 2.90 -9.74 8.70
CA LEU A 14 2.64 -9.43 7.29
C LEU A 14 2.80 -10.66 6.39
N GLY A 15 1.87 -10.82 5.45
CA GLY A 15 2.06 -11.73 4.33
C GLY A 15 3.33 -11.37 3.52
N ALA A 16 3.94 -12.35 2.86
CA ALA A 16 5.21 -12.16 2.16
C ALA A 16 5.17 -11.01 1.13
N GLN A 17 4.07 -10.89 0.36
CA GLN A 17 3.90 -9.80 -0.61
C GLN A 17 3.76 -8.44 0.08
N ALA A 18 2.93 -8.36 1.13
CA ALA A 18 2.74 -7.14 1.90
C ALA A 18 4.07 -6.62 2.46
N ALA A 19 4.88 -7.50 3.06
CA ALA A 19 6.19 -7.16 3.60
C ALA A 19 7.15 -6.61 2.52
N GLN A 20 7.19 -7.23 1.34
CA GLN A 20 8.01 -6.77 0.22
C GLN A 20 7.56 -5.39 -0.30
N HIS A 21 6.24 -5.21 -0.47
CA HIS A 21 5.66 -3.96 -0.96
C HIS A 21 5.87 -2.79 -0.01
N VAL A 22 5.70 -2.99 1.31
CA VAL A 22 5.96 -1.90 2.28
C VAL A 22 7.44 -1.52 2.33
N ILE A 23 8.36 -2.51 2.28
CA ILE A 23 9.80 -2.22 2.19
C ILE A 23 10.11 -1.42 0.93
N LYS A 24 9.54 -1.82 -0.21
CA LYS A 24 9.70 -1.12 -1.48
C LYS A 24 9.20 0.33 -1.38
N LYS A 25 7.99 0.53 -0.86
CA LYS A 25 7.37 1.85 -0.70
C LYS A 25 8.23 2.80 0.14
N VAL A 26 8.82 2.30 1.23
CA VAL A 26 9.75 3.09 2.06
C VAL A 26 11.02 3.43 1.27
N CYS A 27 11.63 2.46 0.58
CA CYS A 27 12.83 2.70 -0.23
C CYS A 27 12.57 3.76 -1.32
N ASP A 28 11.45 3.62 -2.04
CA ASP A 28 11.08 4.51 -3.13
C ASP A 28 10.82 5.94 -2.62
N ALA A 29 10.17 6.09 -1.46
CA ALA A 29 9.95 7.40 -0.85
C ALA A 29 11.28 8.13 -0.53
N TYR A 30 12.27 7.41 -0.01
CA TYR A 30 13.61 7.97 0.23
C TYR A 30 14.38 8.25 -1.06
N ALA A 31 14.20 7.42 -2.09
CA ALA A 31 14.78 7.67 -3.41
C ALA A 31 14.20 8.97 -4.02
N THR A 32 12.88 9.16 -3.95
CA THR A 32 12.19 10.38 -4.38
C THR A 32 12.66 11.60 -3.60
N LEU A 33 12.83 11.50 -2.28
CA LEU A 33 13.37 12.60 -1.47
C LEU A 33 14.77 13.00 -1.97
N LYS A 34 15.68 12.03 -2.14
CA LYS A 34 17.04 12.29 -2.64
C LYS A 34 17.03 12.93 -4.04
N ALA A 35 16.19 12.45 -4.94
CA ALA A 35 16.05 13.01 -6.28
C ALA A 35 15.58 14.48 -6.23
N ASN A 36 14.60 14.80 -5.39
CA ASN A 36 14.09 16.16 -5.24
C ASN A 36 15.11 17.11 -4.60
N LEU A 37 15.93 16.63 -3.66
CA LEU A 37 17.04 17.40 -3.10
C LEU A 37 18.08 17.71 -4.17
N LYS A 38 18.45 16.71 -4.99
CA LYS A 38 19.40 16.87 -6.11
C LYS A 38 18.88 17.86 -7.16
N ALA A 39 17.59 17.82 -7.47
CA ALA A 39 16.94 18.72 -8.43
C ALA A 39 16.75 20.15 -7.89
N GLY A 40 16.96 20.40 -6.59
CA GLY A 40 16.73 21.70 -5.97
C GLY A 40 15.26 22.02 -5.69
N ASN A 41 14.34 21.08 -5.92
CA ASN A 41 12.89 21.27 -5.72
C ASN A 41 12.52 21.55 -4.26
N LEU A 42 13.40 21.21 -3.32
CA LEU A 42 13.22 21.41 -1.87
C LEU A 42 14.05 22.58 -1.33
N GLY A 43 14.53 23.45 -2.22
CA GLY A 43 15.36 24.60 -1.90
C GLY A 43 16.85 24.26 -1.81
N LYS A 44 17.68 25.30 -1.80
CA LYS A 44 19.14 25.16 -1.70
C LYS A 44 19.58 24.52 -0.38
N PRO A 45 20.72 23.80 -0.34
CA PRO A 45 21.31 23.32 0.90
C PRO A 45 21.39 24.41 1.98
N GLY A 46 21.04 24.06 3.22
CA GLY A 46 21.01 25.00 4.36
C GLY A 46 19.74 25.86 4.49
N SER A 47 18.93 25.97 3.44
CA SER A 47 17.65 26.70 3.52
C SER A 47 16.69 26.06 4.54
N LYS A 48 15.76 26.85 5.08
CA LYS A 48 14.73 26.35 6.00
C LYS A 48 13.91 25.21 5.39
N ARG A 49 13.59 25.31 4.09
CA ARG A 49 12.84 24.28 3.35
C ARG A 49 13.65 22.98 3.21
N TYR A 50 14.93 23.07 2.85
CA TYR A 50 15.81 21.91 2.75
C TYR A 50 15.93 21.20 4.09
N ARG A 51 16.25 21.96 5.16
CA ARG A 51 16.39 21.41 6.52
C ARG A 51 15.13 20.69 6.96
N ARG A 52 13.96 21.32 6.79
CA ARG A 52 12.66 20.70 7.12
C ARG A 52 12.40 19.39 6.37
N ALA A 53 12.89 19.26 5.14
CA ALA A 53 12.69 18.06 4.34
C ALA A 53 13.58 16.87 4.76
N VAL A 54 14.71 17.12 5.43
CA VAL A 54 15.69 16.07 5.81
C VAL A 54 15.82 15.84 7.31
N GLU A 55 15.33 16.77 8.14
CA GLU A 55 15.49 16.71 9.60
C GLU A 55 14.73 15.57 10.28
N LYS A 56 13.72 15.00 9.61
CA LYS A 56 12.85 13.94 10.15
C LYS A 56 12.71 12.79 9.17
N PRO A 57 12.52 11.55 9.67
CA PRO A 57 12.14 10.41 8.82
C PRO A 57 10.86 10.69 8.04
N ILE A 58 10.72 10.04 6.88
CA ILE A 58 9.48 10.10 6.09
C ILE A 58 8.37 9.41 6.89
N ALA A 59 7.27 10.11 7.10
CA ALA A 59 6.06 9.58 7.72
C ALA A 59 5.00 9.26 6.66
N PHE A 60 4.25 8.18 6.88
CA PHE A 60 3.12 7.79 6.06
C PHE A 60 1.80 8.10 6.79
N ARG A 61 0.72 8.27 6.03
CA ARG A 61 -0.62 8.45 6.64
C ARG A 61 -0.99 7.19 7.41
N ALA A 62 -1.48 7.35 8.64
CA ALA A 62 -1.82 6.22 9.51
C ALA A 62 -2.89 5.29 8.90
N GLN A 63 -3.85 5.87 8.17
CA GLN A 63 -4.90 5.13 7.46
C GLN A 63 -4.56 4.85 5.99
N GLY A 64 -3.31 5.08 5.57
CA GLY A 64 -2.87 4.79 4.21
C GLY A 64 -2.64 3.29 4.02
N ALA A 65 -3.48 2.64 3.23
CA ALA A 65 -3.29 1.22 2.90
C ALA A 65 -2.18 1.02 1.85
N GLN A 66 -1.65 -0.20 1.82
CA GLN A 66 -0.92 -0.71 0.64
C GLN A 66 -1.97 -1.23 -0.35
N PRO A 67 -1.90 -0.84 -1.64
CA PRO A 67 -2.74 -1.45 -2.66
C PRO A 67 -2.60 -2.97 -2.68
N TYR A 68 -3.72 -3.66 -2.90
CA TYR A 68 -3.77 -5.11 -2.98
C TYR A 68 -3.57 -5.58 -4.43
N ASP A 69 -2.57 -6.43 -4.64
CA ASP A 69 -2.43 -7.19 -5.88
C ASP A 69 -3.28 -8.49 -5.84
N ASP A 70 -3.28 -9.25 -6.94
CA ASP A 70 -4.03 -10.51 -7.08
C ASP A 70 -3.57 -11.62 -6.10
N ARG A 71 -2.38 -11.50 -5.50
CA ARG A 71 -1.91 -12.45 -4.48
C ARG A 71 -2.49 -12.11 -3.11
N MET A 72 -2.75 -10.83 -2.86
CA MET A 72 -3.28 -10.34 -1.59
C MET A 72 -4.81 -10.21 -1.58
N LEU A 73 -5.44 -9.99 -2.73
CA LEU A 73 -6.89 -9.88 -2.90
C LEU A 73 -7.37 -10.73 -4.08
N SER A 74 -8.35 -11.59 -3.83
CA SER A 74 -9.01 -12.38 -4.86
C SER A 74 -10.51 -12.20 -4.81
N TRP A 75 -11.14 -12.10 -5.98
CA TRP A 75 -12.57 -11.87 -6.13
C TRP A 75 -13.31 -13.16 -6.52
N GLN A 76 -14.43 -13.44 -5.85
CA GLN A 76 -15.43 -14.42 -6.24
C GLN A 76 -16.71 -13.64 -6.61
N ILE A 77 -16.68 -13.02 -7.79
CA ILE A 77 -17.68 -12.01 -8.20
C ILE A 77 -19.10 -12.59 -8.20
N GLY A 78 -19.28 -13.80 -8.76
CA GLY A 78 -20.58 -14.47 -8.80
C GLY A 78 -21.18 -14.75 -7.42
N GLU A 79 -20.33 -15.02 -6.43
CA GLU A 79 -20.74 -15.28 -5.04
C GLU A 79 -20.79 -14.02 -4.19
N ARG A 80 -20.42 -12.86 -4.75
CA ARG A 80 -20.25 -11.59 -4.02
C ARG A 80 -19.35 -11.74 -2.79
N ARG A 81 -18.27 -12.52 -2.93
CA ARG A 81 -17.24 -12.71 -1.91
C ARG A 81 -15.88 -12.23 -2.39
N VAL A 82 -15.05 -11.81 -1.43
CA VAL A 82 -13.62 -11.65 -1.63
C VAL A 82 -12.85 -12.43 -0.57
N SER A 83 -11.60 -12.73 -0.90
CA SER A 83 -10.60 -13.10 0.09
C SER A 83 -9.47 -12.08 0.07
N ILE A 84 -9.16 -11.55 1.25
CA ILE A 84 -8.20 -10.47 1.46
C ILE A 84 -7.19 -10.86 2.52
N TRP A 85 -5.93 -10.49 2.32
CA TRP A 85 -4.90 -10.61 3.35
C TRP A 85 -4.96 -9.47 4.35
N THR A 86 -4.88 -9.79 5.63
CA THR A 86 -4.79 -8.81 6.72
C THR A 86 -3.49 -9.04 7.51
N VAL A 87 -3.22 -8.18 8.48
CA VAL A 87 -2.12 -8.39 9.45
C VAL A 87 -2.32 -9.64 10.33
N HIS A 88 -3.53 -10.19 10.38
CA HIS A 88 -3.88 -11.42 11.11
C HIS A 88 -4.01 -12.63 10.17
N GLY A 89 -3.55 -12.52 8.92
CA GLY A 89 -3.64 -13.58 7.93
C GLY A 89 -4.77 -13.38 6.92
N ARG A 90 -5.02 -14.41 6.10
CA ARG A 90 -5.98 -14.36 5.00
C ARG A 90 -7.40 -14.56 5.51
N VAL A 91 -8.23 -13.54 5.36
CA VAL A 91 -9.68 -13.62 5.59
C VAL A 91 -10.35 -14.05 4.29
N LYS A 92 -11.23 -15.04 4.38
CA LYS A 92 -11.98 -15.60 3.23
C LYS A 92 -13.46 -15.26 3.37
N ASN A 93 -14.18 -15.36 2.26
CA ASN A 93 -15.64 -15.22 2.22
C ASN A 93 -16.12 -13.88 2.79
N VAL A 94 -15.34 -12.81 2.63
CA VAL A 94 -15.77 -11.46 3.02
C VAL A 94 -16.83 -11.02 2.02
N ALA A 95 -18.03 -10.69 2.49
CA ALA A 95 -19.07 -10.17 1.61
C ALA A 95 -18.66 -8.82 1.04
N PHE A 96 -18.95 -8.59 -0.24
CA PHE A 96 -18.81 -7.28 -0.86
C PHE A 96 -20.05 -6.94 -1.67
N THR A 97 -20.31 -5.65 -1.86
CA THR A 97 -21.42 -5.16 -2.67
C THR A 97 -20.92 -4.18 -3.73
N ALA A 98 -21.64 -4.13 -4.84
CA ALA A 98 -21.43 -3.22 -5.95
C ALA A 98 -22.69 -3.25 -6.84
N SER A 99 -22.89 -2.21 -7.64
CA SER A 99 -23.95 -2.20 -8.66
C SER A 99 -23.65 -3.25 -9.75
N PRO A 100 -24.66 -3.72 -10.51
CA PRO A 100 -24.44 -4.66 -11.61
C PRO A 100 -23.40 -4.18 -12.62
N GLU A 101 -23.38 -2.89 -12.94
CA GLU A 101 -22.44 -2.28 -13.89
C GLU A 101 -21.02 -2.27 -13.34
N GLN A 102 -20.86 -2.01 -12.04
CA GLN A 102 -19.58 -2.06 -11.35
C GLN A 102 -19.04 -3.50 -11.26
N LEU A 103 -19.91 -4.49 -11.03
CA LEU A 103 -19.53 -5.91 -11.05
C LEU A 103 -19.08 -6.34 -12.44
N ALA A 104 -19.80 -5.94 -13.50
CA ALA A 104 -19.40 -6.20 -14.88
C ALA A 104 -18.05 -5.55 -15.21
N THR A 105 -17.85 -4.31 -14.77
CA THR A 105 -16.58 -3.59 -14.95
C THR A 105 -15.43 -4.31 -14.25
N LEU A 106 -15.63 -4.73 -13.01
CA LEU A 106 -14.64 -5.48 -12.24
C LEU A 106 -14.32 -6.83 -12.90
N ALA A 107 -15.34 -7.54 -13.41
CA ALA A 107 -15.14 -8.84 -14.06
C ALA A 107 -14.37 -8.74 -15.39
N LEU A 108 -14.64 -7.71 -16.18
CA LEU A 108 -14.10 -7.60 -17.55
C LEU A 108 -12.80 -6.79 -17.64
N TYR A 109 -12.61 -5.81 -16.75
CA TYR A 109 -11.62 -4.77 -16.94
C TYR A 109 -10.69 -4.54 -15.75
N ARG A 110 -10.78 -5.33 -14.68
CA ARG A 110 -9.84 -5.20 -13.55
C ARG A 110 -8.40 -5.41 -14.04
N LYS A 111 -7.53 -4.45 -13.70
CA LYS A 111 -6.09 -4.50 -13.99
C LYS A 111 -5.31 -3.98 -12.78
N GLY A 112 -4.19 -4.63 -12.48
CA GLY A 112 -3.22 -4.12 -11.50
C GLY A 112 -3.65 -4.28 -10.04
N GLU A 113 -3.64 -3.18 -9.29
CA GLU A 113 -3.85 -3.20 -7.84
C GLU A 113 -5.22 -2.63 -7.46
N SER A 114 -5.71 -2.96 -6.26
CA SER A 114 -6.95 -2.43 -5.71
C SER A 114 -6.68 -1.74 -4.38
N ASP A 115 -7.04 -0.47 -4.29
CA ASP A 115 -6.94 0.28 -3.04
C ASP A 115 -8.03 -0.11 -2.07
N LEU A 116 -7.65 -0.22 -0.79
CA LEU A 116 -8.59 -0.35 0.31
C LEU A 116 -8.76 1.02 0.97
N VAL A 117 -9.99 1.52 0.97
CA VAL A 117 -10.34 2.79 1.61
C VAL A 117 -11.27 2.48 2.77
N CYS A 118 -10.96 3.02 3.95
CA CYS A 118 -11.88 3.04 5.08
C CYS A 118 -12.76 4.28 4.93
N ARG A 119 -14.07 4.09 4.72
CA ARG A 119 -15.06 5.17 4.85
C ARG A 119 -15.96 4.83 6.03
N ASP A 120 -16.32 5.81 6.83
CA ASP A 120 -17.07 5.64 8.07
C ASP A 120 -18.44 4.97 7.83
N GLY A 121 -18.48 3.64 7.76
CA GLY A 121 -19.67 2.84 7.49
C GLY A 121 -19.90 2.44 6.02
N MET A 122 -18.91 2.59 5.13
CA MET A 122 -18.92 2.02 3.77
C MET A 122 -17.64 1.25 3.46
#